data_AF-Q45QN6-F1
#
_entry.id   AF-Q45QN6-F1
#
_cell.length_a   1.000
_cell.length_b   1.000
_cell.length_c   1.000
_cell.angle_alpha   90.00
_cell.angle_beta   90.00
_cell.angle_gamma   90.00
#
_symmetry.space_group_name_H-M   'P 1'
#
loop_
_entity.id
_entity.type
_entity.pdbx_description
1 polymer ?
#
loop_
_entity_poly.entity_id
_entity_poly.type
_entity_poly.pdbx_seq_one_letter_code
_entity_poly.pdbx_strand_id
1 'polypeptide(L)'
;TYYDDVLFKGKSKKKLDASKFEDTSLFTSATFGSGKKYTFKKEFKPSDVVFDKKTVGNPRNARYLDVFVYVGPDAKKVVRLDYFYTGDSRLKETYFHLKEEKWEQVEQSEANKLLNAMDTSWALDYKPAVDKFSPLAVLVSLLIVFSSFLYFL
;
A
#
# COMPACT_ATOMS: atom_id res chain seq x y z
N THR A 1 -8.45 -14.63 -11.36
CA THR A 1 -7.67 -13.40 -11.69
C THR A 1 -6.33 -13.47 -10.96
N TYR A 2 -5.25 -12.80 -11.40
CA TYR A 2 -3.95 -12.81 -10.66
C TYR A 2 -4.12 -12.55 -9.15
N TYR A 3 -5.04 -11.66 -8.81
CA TYR A 3 -5.43 -11.36 -7.44
C TYR A 3 -5.87 -12.59 -6.62
N ASP A 4 -6.74 -13.43 -7.19
CA ASP A 4 -7.29 -14.62 -6.53
C ASP A 4 -6.46 -15.89 -6.78
N ASP A 5 -5.81 -15.99 -7.95
CA ASP A 5 -5.16 -17.21 -8.42
C ASP A 5 -3.67 -17.25 -8.10
N VAL A 6 -3.06 -16.08 -7.81
CA VAL A 6 -1.63 -15.95 -7.52
C VAL A 6 -1.41 -15.26 -6.18
N LEU A 7 -1.88 -14.01 -6.04
CA LEU A 7 -1.55 -13.18 -4.87
C LEU A 7 -2.18 -13.69 -3.56
N PHE A 8 -3.45 -14.11 -3.63
CA PHE A 8 -4.22 -14.58 -2.48
C PHE A 8 -4.80 -15.99 -2.67
N LYS A 9 -4.14 -16.82 -3.47
CA LYS A 9 -4.59 -18.21 -3.71
C LYS A 9 -4.76 -18.98 -2.41
N GLY A 10 -5.96 -19.52 -2.20
CA GLY A 10 -6.31 -20.29 -1.00
C GLY A 10 -6.40 -19.47 0.30
N LYS A 11 -6.20 -18.15 0.25
CA LYS A 11 -6.25 -17.29 1.44
C LYS A 11 -7.68 -16.83 1.72
N SER A 12 -8.07 -16.91 2.99
CA SER A 12 -9.36 -16.39 3.46
C SER A 12 -9.41 -14.86 3.38
N LYS A 13 -10.59 -14.31 3.14
CA LYS A 13 -10.83 -12.86 3.28
C LYS A 13 -10.92 -12.49 4.76
N LYS A 14 -10.15 -11.49 5.19
CA LYS A 14 -10.23 -10.93 6.55
C LYS A 14 -10.04 -9.42 6.53
N LYS A 15 -10.51 -8.77 7.58
CA LYS A 15 -10.25 -7.35 7.84
C LYS A 15 -8.81 -7.18 8.33
N LEU A 16 -8.07 -6.26 7.72
CA LEU A 16 -6.74 -5.89 8.16
C LEU A 16 -6.81 -4.71 9.12
N ASP A 17 -6.24 -4.86 10.30
CA ASP A 17 -6.02 -3.76 11.25
C ASP A 17 -4.58 -3.27 11.13
N ALA A 18 -4.40 -2.20 10.36
CA ALA A 18 -3.12 -1.58 10.08
C ALA A 18 -2.52 -0.86 11.29
N SER A 19 -3.26 -0.62 12.39
CA SER A 19 -2.64 -0.09 13.60
C SER A 19 -1.78 -1.13 14.33
N LYS A 20 -1.93 -2.42 13.98
CA LYS A 20 -1.04 -3.50 14.40
C LYS A 20 0.21 -3.61 13.51
N PHE A 21 0.69 -2.50 12.95
CA PHE A 21 1.84 -2.49 12.03
C PHE A 21 3.14 -2.99 12.68
N GLU A 22 3.23 -2.99 14.01
CA GLU A 22 4.39 -3.55 14.75
C GLU A 22 4.29 -5.07 14.98
N ASP A 23 3.13 -5.69 14.71
CA ASP A 23 2.98 -7.15 14.78
C ASP A 23 3.77 -7.79 13.64
N THR A 24 4.90 -8.39 13.99
CA THR A 24 5.82 -9.00 13.04
C THR A 24 5.25 -10.26 12.40
N SER A 25 4.14 -10.82 12.89
CA SER A 25 3.41 -11.88 12.18
C SER A 25 2.61 -11.34 11.00
N LEU A 26 2.26 -10.04 11.03
CA LEU A 26 1.43 -9.39 10.02
C LEU A 26 2.21 -8.47 9.09
N PHE A 27 3.28 -7.83 9.58
CA PHE A 27 4.04 -6.82 8.84
C PHE A 27 5.54 -7.10 8.85
N THR A 28 6.21 -6.68 7.78
CA THR A 28 7.67 -6.56 7.72
C THR A 28 8.04 -5.08 7.80
N SER A 29 8.97 -4.73 8.70
CA SER A 29 9.50 -3.37 8.82
C SER A 29 10.77 -3.18 8.00
N ALA A 30 10.93 -2.01 7.40
CA ALA A 30 12.17 -1.53 6.79
C ALA A 30 12.42 -0.07 7.22
N THR A 31 13.69 0.33 7.23
CA THR A 31 14.07 1.73 7.44
C THR A 31 13.52 2.59 6.30
N PHE A 32 13.03 3.79 6.62
CA PHE A 32 12.55 4.77 5.64
C PHE A 32 13.00 6.16 6.09
N GLY A 33 14.13 6.63 5.57
CA GLY A 33 14.81 7.83 6.05
C GLY A 33 15.03 7.82 7.56
N SER A 34 14.45 8.81 8.24
CA SER A 34 14.46 8.94 9.70
C SER A 34 13.36 8.13 10.41
N GLY A 35 12.45 7.52 9.65
CA GLY A 35 11.32 6.74 10.13
C GLY A 35 11.36 5.26 9.72
N LYS A 36 10.19 4.63 9.70
CA LYS A 36 10.02 3.22 9.31
C LYS A 36 8.86 3.05 8.34
N LYS A 37 9.03 2.11 7.41
CA LYS A 37 7.97 1.61 6.53
C LYS A 37 7.62 0.19 6.95
N TYR A 38 6.34 -0.07 7.20
CA TYR A 38 5.79 -1.38 7.48
C TYR A 38 4.99 -1.86 6.28
N THR A 39 5.25 -3.08 5.82
CA THR A 39 4.60 -3.68 4.65
C THR A 39 3.82 -4.91 5.09
N PHE A 40 2.53 -4.97 4.77
CA PHE A 40 1.71 -6.14 5.09
C PHE A 40 2.24 -7.40 4.38
N LYS A 41 2.42 -8.49 5.12
CA LYS A 41 2.96 -9.77 4.62
C LYS A 41 2.00 -10.56 3.73
N LYS A 42 0.80 -10.02 3.49
CA LYS A 42 -0.24 -10.67 2.68
C LYS A 42 -0.71 -12.00 3.25
N GLU A 43 -0.61 -12.22 4.56
CA GLU A 43 -1.02 -13.47 5.24
C GLU A 43 -2.46 -13.90 4.92
N PHE A 44 -3.32 -12.93 4.62
CA PHE A 44 -4.70 -13.14 4.19
C PHE A 44 -5.10 -12.08 3.18
N LYS A 45 -6.25 -12.29 2.52
CA LYS A 45 -6.83 -11.35 1.56
C LYS A 45 -7.56 -10.21 2.28
N PRO A 46 -7.10 -8.95 2.21
CA PRO A 46 -7.77 -7.86 2.91
C PRO A 46 -9.12 -7.55 2.28
N SER A 47 -10.20 -7.67 3.06
CA SER A 47 -11.54 -7.22 2.63
C SER A 47 -11.80 -5.76 2.97
N ASP A 48 -11.16 -5.26 4.01
CA ASP A 48 -11.25 -3.90 4.53
C ASP A 48 -9.94 -3.58 5.26
N VAL A 49 -9.56 -2.31 5.29
CA VAL A 49 -8.38 -1.82 6.02
C VAL A 49 -8.87 -0.81 7.04
N VAL A 50 -8.58 -1.08 8.31
CA VAL A 50 -8.78 -0.13 9.40
C VAL A 50 -7.48 0.22 10.06
N PHE A 51 -7.49 1.31 10.80
CA PHE A 51 -6.44 1.69 11.72
C PHE A 51 -7.12 2.20 12.99
N ASP A 52 -6.91 1.54 14.11
CA ASP A 52 -7.58 1.84 15.39
C ASP A 52 -9.11 1.91 15.24
N LYS A 53 -9.67 0.87 14.61
CA LYS A 53 -11.11 0.71 14.31
C LYS A 53 -11.69 1.71 13.29
N LYS A 54 -10.92 2.69 12.82
CA LYS A 54 -11.35 3.66 11.79
C LYS A 54 -11.00 3.15 10.40
N THR A 55 -11.96 3.17 9.49
CA THR A 55 -11.74 2.73 8.10
C THR A 55 -10.77 3.65 7.37
N VAL A 56 -9.83 3.04 6.63
CA VAL A 56 -8.89 3.73 5.75
C VAL A 56 -9.28 3.44 4.31
N GLY A 57 -9.67 4.49 3.58
CA GLY A 57 -10.13 4.37 2.20
C GLY A 57 -11.56 3.84 2.06
N ASN A 58 -11.87 3.30 0.87
CA ASN A 58 -13.21 2.82 0.54
C ASN A 58 -13.18 1.35 0.07
N PRO A 59 -13.60 0.39 0.92
CA PRO A 59 -13.51 -1.04 0.59
C PRO A 59 -14.51 -1.49 -0.49
N ARG A 60 -15.58 -0.72 -0.74
CA ARG A 60 -16.67 -1.15 -1.65
C ARG A 60 -16.17 -1.44 -3.06
N ASN A 61 -15.29 -0.59 -3.57
CA ASN A 61 -14.77 -0.65 -4.93
C ASN A 61 -13.26 -0.97 -4.99
N ALA A 62 -12.68 -1.43 -3.87
CA ALA A 62 -11.26 -1.72 -3.77
C ALA A 62 -11.01 -3.23 -3.68
N ARG A 63 -9.95 -3.67 -4.37
CA ARG A 63 -9.32 -4.98 -4.18
C ARG A 63 -7.87 -4.75 -3.77
N TYR A 64 -7.64 -4.71 -2.46
CA TYR A 64 -6.34 -4.36 -1.87
C TYR A 64 -5.27 -5.39 -2.20
N LEU A 65 -4.18 -4.93 -2.81
CA LEU A 65 -3.02 -5.70 -3.23
C LEU A 65 -1.91 -5.59 -2.18
N ASP A 66 -1.61 -4.36 -1.77
CA ASP A 66 -0.60 -4.05 -0.77
C ASP A 66 -1.11 -2.96 0.17
N VAL A 67 -0.64 -3.04 1.42
CA VAL A 67 -0.93 -2.06 2.47
C VAL A 67 0.39 -1.73 3.14
N PHE A 68 0.69 -0.44 3.18
CA PHE A 68 1.89 0.09 3.82
C PHE A 68 1.54 1.10 4.90
N VAL A 69 2.30 1.09 5.98
CA VAL A 69 2.24 2.10 7.03
C VAL A 69 3.61 2.75 7.14
N TYR A 70 3.66 4.05 6.90
CA TYR A 70 4.85 4.87 7.12
C TYR A 70 4.71 5.55 8.46
N VAL A 71 5.76 5.51 9.27
CA VAL A 71 5.81 6.14 10.59
C VAL A 71 7.03 7.05 10.64
N GLY A 72 6.77 8.34 10.76
CA GLY A 72 7.80 9.36 10.94
C GLY A 72 8.29 9.45 12.40
N PRO A 73 9.41 10.17 12.64
CA PRO A 73 9.96 10.35 13.98
C PRO A 73 9.05 11.15 14.93
N ASP A 74 8.15 11.96 14.38
CA ASP A 74 7.12 12.72 15.12
C ASP A 74 5.82 11.92 15.35
N ALA A 75 5.88 10.59 15.19
CA ALA A 75 4.76 9.66 15.25
C ALA A 75 3.64 9.94 14.23
N LYS A 76 3.85 10.85 13.26
CA LYS A 76 2.94 11.02 12.12
C LYS A 76 2.95 9.77 11.28
N LYS A 77 1.75 9.37 10.85
CA LYS A 77 1.55 8.15 10.09
C LYS A 77 0.93 8.48 8.74
N VAL A 78 1.37 7.76 7.73
CA VAL A 78 0.75 7.76 6.40
C VAL A 78 0.46 6.31 6.06
N VAL A 79 -0.79 6.03 5.70
CA VAL A 79 -1.17 4.71 5.19
C VAL A 79 -1.24 4.80 3.68
N ARG A 80 -0.52 3.91 2.99
CA ARG A 80 -0.62 3.77 1.53
C ARG A 80 -1.38 2.49 1.21
N LEU A 81 -2.38 2.62 0.34
CA LEU A 81 -3.17 1.50 -0.16
C LEU A 81 -2.92 1.36 -1.65
N ASP A 82 -2.45 0.17 -2.05
CA ASP A 82 -2.36 -0.22 -3.45
C ASP A 82 -3.50 -1.19 -3.73
N TYR A 83 -4.37 -0.86 -4.67
CA TYR A 83 -5.55 -1.68 -4.95
C TYR A 83 -5.97 -1.60 -6.40
N PHE A 84 -6.67 -2.64 -6.86
CA PHE A 84 -7.42 -2.57 -8.10
C PHE A 84 -8.79 -1.93 -7.83
N TYR A 85 -9.06 -0.81 -8.50
CA TYR A 85 -10.35 -0.13 -8.41
C TYR A 85 -11.34 -0.77 -9.38
N THR A 86 -12.43 -1.33 -8.84
CA THR A 86 -13.40 -2.07 -9.66
C THR A 86 -14.25 -1.17 -10.54
N GLY A 87 -14.27 0.15 -10.31
CA GLY A 87 -15.06 1.11 -11.10
C GLY A 87 -14.46 1.42 -12.47
N ASP A 88 -13.14 1.61 -12.56
CA ASP A 88 -12.45 1.93 -13.82
C ASP A 88 -11.45 0.84 -14.26
N SER A 89 -11.36 -0.24 -13.48
CA SER A 89 -10.41 -1.33 -13.68
C SER A 89 -8.95 -0.89 -13.75
N ARG A 90 -8.56 0.14 -12.98
CA ARG A 90 -7.17 0.59 -12.87
C ARG A 90 -6.57 0.24 -11.54
N LEU A 91 -5.26 0.08 -11.57
CA LEU A 91 -4.45 -0.01 -10.37
C LEU A 91 -4.37 1.40 -9.77
N LYS A 92 -4.64 1.52 -8.47
CA LYS A 92 -4.59 2.77 -7.71
C LYS A 92 -3.57 2.62 -6.60
N GLU A 93 -2.80 3.68 -6.42
CA GLU A 93 -1.89 3.87 -5.30
C GLU A 93 -2.33 5.15 -4.63
N THR A 94 -2.89 5.05 -3.43
CA THR A 94 -3.43 6.21 -2.71
C THR A 94 -2.87 6.29 -1.31
N TYR A 95 -2.82 7.52 -0.80
CA TYR A 95 -2.19 7.84 0.47
C TYR A 95 -3.24 8.45 1.40
N PHE A 96 -3.19 8.08 2.66
CA PHE A 96 -4.10 8.53 3.70
C PHE A 96 -3.34 9.09 4.87
N HIS A 97 -3.85 10.19 5.41
CA HIS A 97 -3.37 10.80 6.63
C HIS A 97 -4.53 10.99 7.60
N LEU A 98 -4.26 10.89 8.90
CA LEU A 98 -5.26 11.11 9.93
C LEU A 98 -5.46 12.62 10.14
N LYS A 99 -6.62 13.14 9.74
CA LYS A 99 -7.04 14.54 9.97
C LYS A 99 -8.33 14.51 10.78
N GLU A 100 -8.38 15.27 11.87
CA GLU A 100 -9.60 15.41 12.70
C GLU A 100 -10.27 14.06 13.01
N GLU A 101 -9.46 13.11 13.48
CA GLU A 101 -9.86 11.75 13.83
C GLU A 101 -10.33 10.84 12.67
N LYS A 102 -10.28 11.29 11.42
CA LYS A 102 -10.65 10.51 10.23
C LYS A 102 -9.45 10.31 9.30
N TRP A 103 -9.35 9.11 8.73
CA TRP A 103 -8.37 8.86 7.67
C TRP A 103 -8.89 9.44 6.36
N GLU A 104 -8.23 10.49 5.90
CA GLU A 104 -8.57 11.18 4.67
C GLU A 104 -7.55 10.86 3.59
N GLN A 105 -8.05 10.59 2.38
CA GLN A 105 -7.18 10.48 1.23
C GLN A 105 -6.56 11.85 0.98
N VAL A 106 -5.23 11.90 0.87
CA VAL A 106 -4.51 13.13 0.56
C VAL A 106 -4.13 13.15 -0.91
N GLU A 107 -4.01 14.36 -1.47
CA GLU A 107 -3.47 14.56 -2.80
C GLU A 107 -2.02 14.07 -2.88
N GLN A 108 -1.59 13.64 -4.07
CA GLN A 108 -0.24 13.09 -4.24
C GLN A 108 0.86 14.08 -3.81
N SER A 109 0.66 15.37 -4.08
CA SER A 109 1.61 16.42 -3.69
C SER A 109 1.72 16.59 -2.18
N GLU A 110 0.63 16.41 -1.45
CA GLU A 110 0.62 16.41 0.02
C GLU A 110 1.26 15.14 0.58
N ALA A 111 0.92 13.98 0.01
CA ALA A 111 1.57 12.71 0.35
C ALA A 111 3.09 12.77 0.17
N ASN A 112 3.56 13.32 -0.95
CA ASN A 112 4.99 13.47 -1.22
C ASN A 112 5.68 14.37 -0.21
N LYS A 113 5.04 15.47 0.23
CA LYS A 113 5.57 16.33 1.30
C LYS A 113 5.68 15.58 2.62
N LEU A 114 4.65 14.82 2.99
CA LEU A 114 4.64 14.03 4.23
C LEU A 114 5.74 12.95 4.21
N LEU A 115 5.89 12.25 3.09
CA LEU A 115 6.89 11.18 2.94
C LEU A 115 8.31 11.75 2.81
N ASN A 116 8.51 12.85 2.08
CA ASN A 116 9.80 13.54 1.99
C ASN A 116 10.26 14.08 3.35
N ALA A 117 9.34 14.54 4.20
CA ALA A 117 9.65 14.94 5.56
C ALA A 117 10.15 13.77 6.43
N MET A 118 9.77 12.53 6.12
CA MET A 118 10.29 11.32 6.79
C MET A 118 11.61 10.86 6.17
N ASP A 119 11.69 10.88 4.84
CA ASP A 119 12.84 10.46 4.04
C ASP A 119 13.05 11.43 2.88
N THR A 120 14.09 12.27 2.98
CA THR A 120 14.38 13.32 2.00
C THR A 120 14.76 12.77 0.62
N SER A 121 15.03 11.47 0.50
CA SER A 121 15.23 10.78 -0.78
C SER A 121 13.93 10.57 -1.55
N TRP A 122 12.76 10.63 -0.89
CA TRP A 122 11.47 10.57 -1.55
C TRP A 122 11.22 11.82 -2.38
N ALA A 123 10.99 11.67 -3.69
CA ALA A 123 10.81 12.80 -4.58
C ALA A 123 9.52 13.58 -4.30
N LEU A 124 9.61 14.91 -4.19
CA LEU A 124 8.46 15.80 -3.98
C LEU A 124 7.46 15.79 -5.15
N ASP A 125 7.95 15.49 -6.35
CA ASP A 125 7.19 15.38 -7.59
C ASP A 125 6.92 13.92 -8.01
N TYR A 126 7.13 12.95 -7.09
CA TYR A 126 6.84 11.55 -7.35
C TYR A 126 5.41 11.38 -7.89
N LYS A 127 5.31 10.65 -8.99
CA LYS A 127 4.04 10.28 -9.62
C LYS A 127 3.85 8.77 -9.48
N PRO A 128 2.73 8.29 -8.93
CA PRO A 128 2.44 6.87 -8.86
C PRO A 128 2.60 6.24 -10.24
N ALA A 129 3.47 5.23 -10.31
CA ALA A 129 3.61 4.43 -11.54
C ALA A 129 2.28 3.71 -11.85
N VAL A 130 1.60 3.33 -10.78
CA VAL A 130 0.40 2.50 -10.73
C VAL A 130 -0.83 3.13 -11.39
N ASP A 131 -1.03 4.44 -11.26
CA ASP A 131 -2.25 5.14 -11.74
C ASP A 131 -2.33 5.28 -13.28
N LYS A 132 -1.31 4.79 -14.00
CA LYS A 132 -1.16 4.92 -15.46
C LYS A 132 -1.32 3.62 -16.24
N PHE A 133 -1.27 2.47 -15.57
CA PHE A 133 -1.20 1.19 -16.26
C PHE A 133 -2.49 0.39 -16.12
N SER A 134 -2.93 -0.20 -17.23
CA SER A 134 -3.87 -1.30 -17.22
C SER A 134 -3.31 -2.43 -16.34
N PRO A 135 -4.14 -3.13 -15.56
CA PRO A 135 -3.71 -4.25 -14.71
C PRO A 135 -2.86 -5.27 -15.47
N LEU A 136 -3.19 -5.56 -16.73
CA LEU A 136 -2.39 -6.47 -17.56
C LEU A 136 -0.97 -5.95 -17.79
N ALA A 137 -0.78 -4.64 -18.00
CA ALA A 137 0.53 -4.06 -18.27
C ALA A 137 1.44 -4.06 -17.02
N VAL A 138 0.89 -3.85 -15.81
CA VAL A 138 1.65 -3.96 -14.56
C VAL A 138 2.03 -5.41 -14.26
N LEU A 139 1.14 -6.34 -14.57
CA LEU A 139 1.39 -7.77 -14.35
C LEU A 139 2.49 -8.31 -15.26
N VAL A 140 2.54 -7.87 -16.52
CA VAL A 140 3.62 -8.21 -17.46
C VAL A 140 4.96 -7.62 -17.00
N SER A 141 5.00 -6.38 -16.52
CA SER A 141 6.25 -5.77 -16.05
C SER A 141 6.77 -6.39 -14.75
N LEU A 142 5.90 -6.75 -13.80
CA LEU A 142 6.31 -7.47 -12.58
C LEU A 142 6.83 -8.88 -12.89
N LEU A 143 6.21 -9.61 -13.83
CA LEU A 143 6.70 -10.90 -14.30
C LEU A 143 8.07 -10.76 -14.98
N ILE A 144 8.28 -9.73 -15.80
CA ILE A 144 9.57 -9.48 -16.45
C ILE A 144 10.66 -9.19 -15.41
N VAL A 145 10.39 -8.33 -14.43
CA VAL A 145 11.37 -8.00 -13.37
C VAL A 145 11.71 -9.24 -12.52
N PHE A 146 10.73 -10.08 -12.19
CA PHE A 146 10.99 -11.34 -11.46
C PHE A 146 11.75 -12.37 -12.31
N SER A 147 11.47 -12.43 -13.61
CA SER A 147 12.17 -13.31 -14.57
C SER A 147 13.63 -12.88 -14.74
N SER A 148 13.89 -11.58 -14.80
CA SER A 148 15.24 -11.03 -14.85
C SER A 148 16.04 -11.35 -13.58
N PHE A 149 15.41 -11.32 -12.40
CA PHE A 149 16.06 -11.69 -11.14
C PHE A 149 16.41 -13.18 -11.05
N LEU A 150 15.63 -14.06 -11.69
CA LEU A 150 15.90 -15.50 -11.77
C LEU A 150 16.93 -15.88 -12.84
N TYR A 151 17.09 -15.05 -13.88
CA TYR A 151 18.07 -15.30 -14.95
C TYR A 151 19.51 -14.93 -14.54
N PHE A 152 19.66 -14.11 -13.48
CA PHE A 152 20.95 -13.71 -12.92
C PHE A 152 21.30 -14.42 -11.60
N LEU A 153 20.61 -15.53 -11.27
CA LEU A 153 20.92 -16.39 -10.13
C LEU A 153 21.52 -17.73 -10.57
#